data_AF-X5WW17-F1
#
_entry.id   AF-X5WW17-F1
#
_cell.length_a   1.000
_cell.length_b   1.000
_cell.length_c   1.000
_cell.angle_alpha   90.00
_cell.angle_beta   90.00
_cell.angle_gamma   90.00
#
_symmetry.space_group_name_H-M   'P 1'
#
loop_
_entity.id
_entity.type
_entity.pdbx_description
1 polymer ?
#
loop_
_entity_poly.entity_id
_entity_poly.type
_entity_poly.pdbx_seq_one_letter_code
_entity_poly.pdbx_strand_id
1 'polypeptide(L)' 'MNTIIHGLEDGSGVVILPRETLDSLGLQVGDELQIIETDDGIHHPKAGAV' A
#
# COMPACT_ATOMS: atom_id res chain seq x y z
N MET A 1 11.89 -1.69 3.12
CA MET A 1 10.96 -2.51 2.34
C MET A 1 10.31 -1.62 1.30
N ASN A 2 10.47 -1.93 0.02
CA ASN A 2 9.94 -1.10 -1.08
C ASN A 2 8.81 -1.86 -1.78
N THR A 3 7.63 -1.27 -1.83
CA THR A 3 6.47 -1.82 -2.53
C THR A 3 6.15 -0.90 -3.70
N ILE A 4 5.92 -1.47 -4.87
CA ILE A 4 5.62 -0.69 -6.08
C ILE A 4 4.13 -0.79 -6.36
N ILE A 5 3.49 0.36 -6.48
CA ILE A 5 2.07 0.49 -6.80
C ILE A 5 1.97 1.01 -8.23
N HIS A 6 1.29 0.27 -9.10
CA HIS A 6 1.03 0.67 -10.48
C HIS A 6 -0.48 0.79 -10.71
N GLY A 7 -0.93 1.96 -11.14
CA GLY A 7 -2.26 2.11 -11.74
C GLY A 7 -2.26 1.54 -13.16
N LEU A 8 -3.28 0.76 -13.50
CA LEU A 8 -3.52 0.28 -14.85
C LEU A 8 -4.42 1.26 -15.62
N GLU A 9 -4.32 1.25 -16.94
CA GLU A 9 -5.04 2.17 -17.83
C GLU A 9 -6.58 1.98 -17.79
N ASP A 10 -7.04 0.80 -17.36
CA ASP A 10 -8.45 0.45 -17.18
C ASP A 10 -9.04 0.98 -15.85
N GLY A 11 -8.25 1.68 -15.03
CA GLY A 11 -8.66 2.18 -13.72
C GLY A 11 -8.58 1.14 -12.60
N SER A 12 -8.16 -0.09 -12.92
CA SER A 12 -7.74 -1.10 -11.96
C SER A 12 -6.30 -0.82 -11.45
N GLY A 13 -5.95 -1.33 -10.27
CA GLY A 13 -4.62 -1.16 -9.68
C GLY A 13 -3.95 -2.50 -9.42
N VAL A 14 -2.64 -2.57 -9.62
CA VAL A 14 -1.83 -3.74 -9.25
C VAL A 14 -0.82 -3.34 -8.20
N VAL A 15 -0.73 -4.15 -7.15
CA VAL A 15 0.31 -4.06 -6.13
C VAL A 15 1.30 -5.18 -6.37
N ILE A 16 2.57 -4.83 -6.60
CA ILE A 16 3.64 -5.82 -6.75
C ILE A 16 4.40 -5.91 -5.44
N LEU A 17 4.33 -7.09 -4.82
CA LEU A 17 5.03 -7.39 -3.58
C LEU A 17 6.29 -8.21 -3.87
N PRO A 18 7.43 -7.89 -3.22
CA PRO A 18 8.58 -8.77 -3.19
C PRO A 18 8.20 -10.16 -2.68
N ARG A 19 8.85 -11.21 -3.19
CA ARG A 19 8.54 -12.59 -2.78
C ARG A 19 8.83 -12.85 -1.29
N GLU A 20 9.85 -12.21 -0.74
CA GLU A 20 10.16 -12.25 0.70
C GLU A 20 9.00 -11.72 1.56
N THR A 21 8.26 -10.72 1.07
CA THR A 21 7.08 -10.16 1.72
C THR A 21 5.94 -11.14 1.75
N LEU A 22 5.68 -11.81 0.62
CA LEU A 22 4.64 -12.82 0.51
C LEU A 22 4.89 -13.97 1.49
N ASP A 23 6.14 -14.42 1.58
CA ASP A 23 6.56 -15.49 2.50
C ASP A 23 6.41 -15.06 3.97
N SER A 24 6.88 -13.85 4.31
CA SER A 24 6.78 -13.32 5.67
C SER A 24 5.34 -13.08 6.12
N LEU A 25 4.41 -12.83 5.20
CA LEU A 25 2.99 -12.67 5.48
C LEU A 25 2.22 -14.01 5.39
N GLY A 26 2.88 -15.09 4.95
CA GLY A 26 2.27 -16.40 4.77
C GLY A 26 1.19 -16.45 3.69
N LEU A 27 1.24 -15.55 2.70
CA LEU A 27 0.21 -15.39 1.67
C LEU A 27 0.41 -16.35 0.50
N GLN A 28 -0.68 -16.90 -0.03
CA GLN A 28 -0.68 -17.77 -1.21
C GLN A 28 -1.40 -17.12 -2.39
N VAL A 29 -1.16 -17.66 -3.58
CA VAL A 29 -1.86 -17.21 -4.80
C VAL A 29 -3.35 -17.51 -4.66
N GLY A 30 -4.18 -16.48 -4.77
CA GLY A 30 -5.63 -16.58 -4.64
C GLY A 30 -6.17 -16.24 -3.25
N ASP A 31 -5.31 -15.92 -2.27
CA ASP A 31 -5.76 -15.33 -1.01
C ASP A 31 -6.46 -13.99 -1.25
N GLU A 32 -7.54 -13.76 -0.52
CA GLU A 32 -8.25 -12.48 -0.51
C GLU A 32 -7.61 -11.54 0.52
N LEU A 33 -7.33 -10.30 0.10
CA LEU A 33 -6.71 -9.28 0.92
C LEU A 33 -7.65 -8.10 1.09
N GLN A 34 -7.77 -7.61 2.32
CA GLN A 34 -8.43 -6.34 2.60
C GLN A 34 -7.37 -5.23 2.71
N ILE A 35 -7.50 -4.21 1.86
CA ILE A 35 -6.72 -2.97 1.98
C ILE A 35 -7.49 -2.03 2.90
N ILE A 36 -6.86 -1.62 3.99
CA ILE A 36 -7.41 -0.65 4.94
C ILE A 36 -6.56 0.61 4.85
N GLU A 37 -7.15 1.72 4.41
CA GLU A 37 -6.53 3.03 4.55
C GLU A 37 -6.59 3.41 6.04
N THR A 38 -5.41 3.51 6.66
CA THR A 38 -5.28 4.04 8.01
C THR A 38 -4.80 5.47 7.88
N ASP A 39 -5.53 6.42 8.45
CA ASP A 39 -5.18 7.84 8.49
C ASP A 39 -4.01 8.06 9.47
N ASP A 40 -2.87 7.45 9.20
CA ASP A 40 -1.58 7.90 9.72
C ASP A 40 -1.05 8.95 8.73
N GLY A 41 -1.88 9.98 8.49
CA GLY A 41 -1.47 11.17 7.78
C GLY A 41 -0.28 11.78 8.51
N ILE A 42 0.80 12.05 7.78
CA ILE A 42 1.93 12.83 8.29
C ILE A 42 1.36 14.11 8.91
N HIS A 43 1.43 14.21 10.23
CA HIS A 43 1.20 15.46 10.96
C HIS A 43 2.29 16.44 10.55
N HIS A 44 2.09 17.14 9.43
CA HIS A 44 2.81 18.36 9.14
C HIS A 44 2.06 19.48 9.87
N PRO A 45 2.58 20.04 10.99
CA PRO A 45 2.01 21.26 11.52
C PRO A 45 2.22 22.32 10.43
N LYS A 46 1.14 22.83 9.84
CA LYS A 46 1.23 24.05 9.04
C LYS A 46 1.53 25.19 10.00
N ALA A 47 2.78 25.66 9.98
CA ALA A 47 3.15 26.94 10.55
C ALA A 47 2.43 28.04 9.76
N GLY A 48 1.69 28.90 10.46
CA GLY A 48 1.11 30.11 9.87
C GLY A 48 -0.37 30.31 10.17
N ALA A 49 -0.68 30.59 11.44
CA ALA A 49 -1.81 31.45 11.79
C ALA A 49 -1.23 32.66 12.52
N VAL A 50 -1.02 33.74 11.76
CA VAL A 50 -0.89 35.12 12.25
C VAL A 50 -1.92 35.96 11.53
#